data_AF-A0AB38CWP2-F1
#
_entry.id   AF-A0AB38CWP2-F1
#
_cell.length_a   1.000
_cell.length_b   1.000
_cell.length_c   1.000
_cell.angle_alpha   90.00
_cell.angle_beta   90.00
_cell.angle_gamma   90.00
#
_symmetry.space_group_name_H-M   'P 1'
#
loop_
_entity.id
_entity.type
_entity.pdbx_description
1 polymer ?
#
loop_
_entity_poly.entity_id
_entity_poly.type
_entity_poly.pdbx_seq_one_letter_code
_entity_poly.pdbx_strand_id
1 'polypeptide(L)'
;MIEHDPYSDLPTLPLAVQLIFQDIEPEHFELTTEMLEENYAVNRAVRILVTRYTGHLGPEVVEHTLHAALIAIKRTIEQAMRPAGDVTHDG
;
A
#
# COMPACT_ATOMS: atom_id res chain seq x y z
N MET A 1 24.25 -1.01 -6.76
CA MET A 1 23.90 -0.27 -8.00
C MET A 1 23.62 1.15 -7.56
N ILE A 2 24.42 2.12 -7.98
CA ILE A 2 24.17 3.53 -7.67
C ILE A 2 23.00 3.93 -8.57
N GLU A 3 21.85 4.23 -7.97
CA GLU A 3 20.68 4.75 -8.67
C GLU A 3 21.11 6.05 -9.36
N HIS A 4 21.06 6.07 -10.70
CA HIS A 4 21.40 7.25 -11.46
C HIS A 4 20.25 8.24 -11.30
N ASP A 5 20.46 9.30 -10.52
CA ASP A 5 19.50 10.39 -10.43
C ASP A 5 19.34 11.01 -11.83
N PRO A 6 18.17 10.91 -12.46
CA PRO A 6 17.95 11.46 -13.80
C PRO A 6 17.90 12.99 -13.81
N TYR A 7 18.01 13.64 -12.65
CA TYR A 7 17.93 15.09 -12.46
C TYR A 7 19.18 15.69 -11.82
N SER A 8 20.36 15.10 -12.07
CA SER A 8 21.66 15.55 -11.53
C SER A 8 22.00 17.01 -11.82
N ASP A 9 21.41 17.58 -12.87
CA ASP A 9 21.67 18.93 -13.34
C ASP A 9 20.80 19.99 -12.63
N LEU A 10 19.85 19.55 -11.80
CA LEU A 10 19.00 20.47 -11.04
C LEU A 10 19.78 21.05 -9.84
N PRO A 11 19.65 22.36 -9.59
CA PRO A 11 20.27 22.97 -8.43
C PRO A 11 19.67 22.37 -7.16
N THR A 12 20.54 21.95 -6.22
CA THR A 12 20.10 21.46 -4.91
C THR A 12 19.28 22.54 -4.21
N LEU A 13 18.06 22.21 -3.79
CA LEU A 13 17.20 23.12 -3.07
C LEU A 13 17.90 23.60 -1.78
N PRO A 14 17.73 24.85 -1.35
CA PRO A 14 18.23 25.31 -0.05
C PRO A 14 17.67 24.44 1.09
N LEU A 15 18.46 24.19 2.13
CA LEU A 15 18.08 23.29 3.25
C LEU A 15 16.70 23.65 3.86
N ALA A 16 16.40 24.94 4.02
CA ALA A 16 15.11 25.39 4.53
C ALA A 16 13.94 24.97 3.62
N VAL A 17 14.15 24.96 2.31
CA VAL A 17 13.15 24.53 1.32
C VAL A 17 13.02 23.01 1.30
N GLN A 18 14.13 22.27 1.46
CA GLN A 18 14.09 20.81 1.59
C GLN A 18 13.29 20.38 2.83
N LEU A 19 13.49 21.04 3.97
CA LEU A 19 12.74 20.77 5.20
C LEU A 19 11.24 21.04 5.03
N ILE A 20 10.87 22.12 4.32
CA ILE A 20 9.46 22.39 4.00
C ILE A 20 8.87 21.28 3.12
N PHE A 21 9.61 20.79 2.12
CA PHE A 21 9.16 19.68 1.29
C PHE A 21 9.14 18.32 2.00
N GLN A 22 9.86 18.15 3.11
CA GLN A 22 9.74 16.96 3.95
C GLN A 22 8.41 16.92 4.74
N ASP A 23 7.88 18.09 5.10
CA ASP A 23 6.60 18.22 5.81
C ASP A 23 5.38 18.24 4.87
N ILE A 24 5.60 18.42 3.57
CA ILE A 24 4.55 18.27 2.55
C ILE A 24 4.44 16.76 2.26
N GLU A 25 3.70 16.04 3.11
CA GLU A 25 3.16 14.74 2.70
C GLU A 25 2.28 15.03 1.47
N PRO A 26 2.61 14.50 0.27
CA PRO A 26 1.84 14.85 -0.90
C PRO A 26 0.40 14.40 -0.68
N GLU A 27 -0.60 15.25 -0.95
CA GLU A 27 -2.03 14.97 -0.76
C GLU A 27 -2.48 13.64 -1.40
N HIS A 28 -1.70 13.12 -2.36
CA HIS A 28 -1.88 11.81 -3.00
C HIS A 28 -1.52 10.59 -2.13
N PHE A 29 -0.84 10.77 -1.00
CA PHE A 29 -0.55 9.73 0.00
C PHE A 29 -1.51 9.75 1.18
N GLU A 30 -2.22 10.86 1.38
CA GLU A 30 -3.25 10.95 2.41
C GLU A 30 -4.48 10.16 1.96
N LEU A 31 -4.77 9.08 2.69
CA LEU A 31 -6.07 8.44 2.59
C LEU A 31 -7.12 9.41 3.15
N THR A 32 -8.19 9.65 2.40
CA THR A 32 -9.33 10.37 2.94
C THR A 32 -9.88 9.64 4.17
N THR A 33 -10.55 10.35 5.07
CA THR A 33 -11.19 9.74 6.24
C THR A 33 -12.12 8.59 5.85
N GLU A 34 -12.88 8.76 4.76
CA GLU A 34 -13.74 7.70 4.21
C GLU A 34 -12.95 6.46 3.83
N MET A 35 -11.83 6.61 3.10
CA MET A 35 -10.97 5.49 2.71
C MET A 35 -10.33 4.79 3.93
N LEU A 36 -10.00 5.55 4.98
CA LEU A 36 -9.49 4.98 6.23
C LEU A 36 -10.58 4.17 6.97
N GLU A 37 -11.79 4.70 7.05
CA GLU A 37 -12.94 4.03 7.67
C GLU A 37 -13.31 2.73 6.93
N GLU A 38 -13.32 2.77 5.60
CA GLU A 38 -13.53 1.59 4.77
C GLU A 38 -12.45 0.54 4.99
N ASN A 39 -11.17 0.95 5.02
CA ASN A 39 -10.05 0.05 5.27
C ASN A 39 -10.18 -0.63 6.65
N TYR A 40 -10.52 0.16 7.67
CA TYR A 40 -10.75 -0.35 9.02
C TYR A 40 -11.92 -1.35 9.06
N ALA A 41 -13.03 -1.05 8.39
CA ALA A 41 -14.20 -1.91 8.31
C ALA A 41 -13.86 -3.26 7.65
N VAL A 42 -13.11 -3.25 6.54
CA VAL A 42 -12.65 -4.46 5.85
C VAL A 42 -11.72 -5.26 6.74
N ASN A 43 -10.70 -4.64 7.34
CA ASN A 43 -9.76 -5.32 8.23
C ASN A 43 -10.49 -6.02 9.39
N ARG A 44 -11.42 -5.30 10.03
CA ARG A 44 -12.25 -5.83 11.12
C ARG A 44 -13.08 -7.03 10.67
N ALA A 45 -13.73 -6.95 9.50
CA ALA A 45 -14.55 -8.03 8.97
C ALA A 45 -13.72 -9.29 8.68
N VAL A 46 -12.55 -9.14 8.05
CA VAL A 46 -11.63 -10.24 7.77
C VAL A 46 -11.12 -10.85 9.07
N ARG A 47 -10.74 -10.04 10.06
CA ARG A 47 -10.33 -10.53 11.39
C ARG A 47 -11.43 -11.34 12.06
N ILE A 48 -12.68 -10.89 12.02
CA ILE A 48 -13.82 -11.65 12.59
C ILE A 48 -13.97 -13.02 11.91
N LEU A 49 -13.90 -13.06 10.58
CA LEU A 49 -13.98 -14.30 9.81
C LEU A 49 -12.84 -15.25 10.16
N VAL A 50 -11.60 -14.76 10.14
CA VAL A 50 -10.42 -15.58 10.46
C VAL A 50 -10.52 -16.13 11.88
N THR A 51 -10.76 -15.27 12.88
CA THR A 51 -10.92 -15.72 14.28
C THR A 51 -12.04 -16.75 14.43
N ARG A 52 -13.16 -16.59 13.70
CA ARG A 52 -14.28 -17.56 13.76
C ARG A 52 -13.85 -18.96 13.31
N TYR A 53 -13.04 -19.05 12.26
CA TYR A 53 -12.67 -20.34 11.67
C TYR A 53 -11.38 -20.93 12.22
N THR A 54 -10.41 -20.10 12.60
CA THR A 54 -9.08 -20.56 13.06
C THR A 54 -8.82 -20.28 14.54
N GLY A 55 -9.75 -19.65 15.26
CA GLY A 55 -9.57 -19.27 16.67
C GLY A 55 -9.25 -20.44 17.60
N HIS A 56 -9.75 -21.64 17.28
CA HIS A 56 -9.48 -22.86 18.03
C HIS A 56 -8.05 -23.40 17.86
N LEU A 57 -7.28 -22.90 16.88
CA LEU A 57 -5.91 -23.31 16.59
C LEU A 57 -4.87 -22.46 17.35
N GLY A 58 -5.32 -21.44 18.08
CA GLY A 58 -4.47 -20.55 18.86
C GLY A 58 -4.17 -19.21 18.17
N PRO A 59 -3.68 -18.23 18.96
CA PRO A 59 -3.54 -16.84 18.53
C PRO A 59 -2.54 -16.65 17.39
N GLU A 60 -1.41 -17.36 17.40
CA GLU A 60 -0.39 -17.27 16.35
C GLU A 60 -0.94 -17.69 14.98
N VAL A 61 -1.71 -18.78 14.93
CA VAL A 61 -2.34 -19.25 13.69
C VAL A 61 -3.38 -18.24 13.18
N VAL A 62 -4.15 -17.62 14.08
CA VAL A 62 -5.11 -16.55 13.74
C VAL A 62 -4.40 -15.35 13.12
N GLU A 63 -3.29 -14.90 13.71
CA GLU A 63 -2.53 -13.75 13.20
C GLU A 63 -1.89 -14.02 11.84
N HIS A 64 -1.24 -15.17 11.68
CA HIS A 64 -0.67 -15.58 10.40
C HIS A 64 -1.74 -15.71 9.31
N THR A 65 -2.88 -16.31 9.63
CA THR A 65 -3.99 -16.48 8.68
C THR A 65 -4.60 -15.13 8.30
N LEU A 66 -4.78 -14.22 9.27
CA LEU A 66 -5.26 -12.87 9.01
C LEU A 66 -4.33 -12.11 8.07
N HIS A 67 -3.03 -12.16 8.33
CA HIS A 67 -2.03 -11.52 7.48
C HIS A 67 -2.05 -12.08 6.05
N ALA A 68 -2.07 -13.40 5.91
CA ALA A 68 -2.14 -14.07 4.61
C ALA A 68 -3.41 -13.71 3.83
N ALA A 69 -4.56 -13.64 4.51
CA ALA A 69 -5.84 -13.26 3.91
C ALA A 69 -5.81 -11.82 3.38
N LEU A 70 -5.29 -10.88 4.16
CA LEU A 70 -5.18 -9.47 3.74
C LEU A 70 -4.25 -9.30 2.53
N ILE A 71 -3.11 -10.02 2.51
CA ILE A 71 -2.22 -10.04 1.33
C ILE A 71 -2.93 -10.62 0.11
N ALA A 72 -3.68 -11.70 0.26
CA ALA A 72 -4.40 -12.33 -0.85
C ALA A 72 -5.47 -11.41 -1.45
N ILE A 73 -6.22 -10.70 -0.60
CA ILE A 73 -7.19 -9.68 -1.03
C ILE A 73 -6.47 -8.59 -1.84
N LYS A 74 -5.39 -8.02 -1.31
CA LYS A 74 -4.61 -6.99 -2.00
C LYS A 74 -4.10 -7.48 -3.36
N ARG A 75 -3.49 -8.66 -3.42
CA ARG A 75 -2.99 -9.25 -4.68
C ARG A 75 -4.08 -9.45 -5.72
N THR A 76 -5.27 -9.85 -5.29
CA THR A 76 -6.42 -10.06 -6.19
C THR A 76 -6.86 -8.73 -6.82
N ILE A 77 -6.92 -7.66 -6.01
CA ILE A 77 -7.25 -6.31 -6.49
C ILE A 77 -6.16 -5.81 -7.45
N GLU A 78 -4.89 -5.91 -7.06
CA GLU A 78 -3.76 -5.51 -7.91
C GLU A 78 -3.76 -6.26 -9.25
N GLN A 79 -4.09 -7.54 -9.25
CA GLN A 79 -4.19 -8.33 -10.47
C GLN A 79 -5.33 -7.85 -11.37
N ALA A 80 -6.48 -7.49 -10.80
CA ALA A 80 -7.60 -6.91 -11.55
C ALA A 80 -7.29 -5.51 -12.09
N MET A 81 -6.44 -4.74 -11.40
CA MET A 81 -5.99 -3.41 -11.82
C MET A 81 -4.93 -3.44 -12.92
N ARG A 82 -4.23 -4.57 -13.13
CA ARG A 82 -3.28 -4.69 -14.23
C ARG A 82 -4.05 -4.67 -15.55
N PRO A 83 -3.81 -3.71 -16.46
CA PRO A 83 -4.45 -3.71 -17.76
C PRO A 83 -4.13 -5.03 -18.48
N ALA A 84 -5.16 -5.62 -19.08
CA ALA A 84 -5.01 -6.80 -19.93
C ALA A 84 -4.33 -6.38 -21.26
N GLY A 85 -3.03 -6.12 -21.20
CA GLY A 85 -2.21 -5.82 -22.37
C GLY A 85 -2.48 -4.47 -23.02
N ASP A 86 -1.76 -3.44 -22.59
CA ASP A 86 -1.19 -2.49 -23.54
C ASP A 86 0.27 -2.30 -23.15
N VAL A 87 1.08 -3.27 -23.59
CA VAL A 87 2.51 -3.05 -23.74
C VAL A 87 2.65 -2.28 -25.04
N THR A 88 2.97 -0.99 -24.90
CA THR A 88 3.46 -0.14 -25.98
C THR A 88 4.41 -0.96 -26.84
N HIS A 89 4.01 -1.29 -28.07
CA HIS A 89 4.97 -1.68 -29.09
C HIS A 89 5.59 -0.38 -29.59
N ASP A 90 6.83 -0.16 -29.16
CA ASP A 90 7.72 0.82 -29.75
C ASP A 90 7.72 0.64 -31.27
N GLY A 91 7.33 1.70 -31.97
CA GLY A 91 7.51 1.88 -33.41
C GLY A 91 8.52 2.99 -33.66
#